data_AF-A0A7W8T6I4-F1
#
_entry.id   AF-A0A7W8T6I4-F1
#
_cell.length_a   1.000
_cell.length_b   1.000
_cell.length_c   1.000
_cell.angle_alpha   90.00
_cell.angle_beta   90.00
_cell.angle_gamma   90.00
#
_symmetry.space_group_name_H-M   'P 1'
#
loop_
_entity.id
_entity.type
_entity.pdbx_description
1 polymer ?
#
loop_
_entity_poly.entity_id
_entity_poly.type
_entity_poly.pdbx_seq_one_letter_code
_entity_poly.pdbx_strand_id
1 'polypeptide(L)'
;MYRLLNDRRDLPHLRLYLQCALIFIPAAAVLFGLGRFPWWLGVAYVLVWNAFGDRFTMSYHCTLHRRLFRKQYRALEILLDWGLCPFFGQTPGTFYVHHMGMHHIDDNLPRDLSSTMRFQRDSVIGFLHYYLRFAALVPLDLSVYLWRSRNTKLIRQLLVGEVAFYAAVAAAAYWNLRATLVVFVFPFVFVRLMMMIGNWVQHAFIDPDQPDNPYTSSTNTIDSRFNARVFNAGYHIYHHVRKGTHFSELTKEFAANLEKYGREDAVVFDRIDIAQIWLLLVTRQHRKLAAHFVRLPGAPERSDDEVIALLRRRLQPIRDWTPVASLDH
;
A
#
# COMPACT_ATOMS: atom_id res chain seq x y z
N MET A 1 16.14 10.14 21.22
CA MET A 1 15.45 9.47 20.11
C MET A 1 16.06 8.10 19.77
N TYR A 2 17.36 7.99 19.41
CA TYR A 2 17.96 6.70 19.00
C TYR A 2 17.87 5.53 20.01
N ARG A 3 17.79 5.81 21.31
CA ARG A 3 17.64 4.76 22.35
C ARG A 3 16.29 4.02 22.26
N LEU A 4 15.29 4.64 21.66
CA LEU A 4 13.95 4.06 21.49
C LEU A 4 13.88 3.08 20.31
N LEU A 5 14.68 3.35 19.27
CA LEU A 5 14.58 2.69 17.97
C LEU A 5 15.23 1.31 17.97
N ASN A 6 14.63 0.40 17.20
CA ASN A 6 15.17 -0.91 16.92
C ASN A 6 16.37 -0.81 15.95
N ASP A 7 16.22 -0.08 14.85
CA ASP A 7 17.31 0.30 13.93
C ASP A 7 17.49 1.83 13.93
N ARG A 8 18.73 2.31 13.96
CA ARG A 8 19.00 3.77 13.97
C ARG A 8 18.58 4.43 12.64
N ARG A 9 18.54 3.67 11.55
CA ARG A 9 18.11 4.14 10.22
C ARG A 9 16.62 4.46 10.17
N ASP A 10 15.82 3.98 11.12
CA ASP A 10 14.37 4.26 11.21
C ASP A 10 14.04 5.66 11.80
N LEU A 11 15.06 6.48 12.11
CA LEU A 11 14.83 7.83 12.65
C LEU A 11 13.90 8.71 11.78
N PRO A 12 13.97 8.68 10.44
CA PRO A 12 13.03 9.41 9.59
C PRO A 12 11.56 9.06 9.87
N HIS A 13 11.23 7.78 10.10
CA HIS A 13 9.88 7.34 10.46
C HIS A 13 9.43 7.96 11.78
N LEU A 14 10.27 7.90 12.81
CA LEU A 14 9.94 8.50 14.12
C LEU A 14 9.75 10.02 14.03
N ARG A 15 10.60 10.73 13.27
CA ARG A 15 10.44 12.18 13.07
C ARG A 15 9.13 12.50 12.37
N LEU A 16 8.78 11.74 11.35
CA LEU A 16 7.52 11.89 10.63
C LEU A 16 6.32 11.66 11.56
N TYR A 17 6.31 10.58 12.36
CA TYR A 17 5.22 10.32 13.29
C TYR A 17 5.07 11.41 14.36
N LEU A 18 6.18 11.93 14.88
CA LEU A 18 6.13 13.05 15.82
C LEU A 18 5.58 14.33 15.16
N GLN A 19 6.00 14.65 13.93
CA GLN A 19 5.44 15.77 13.17
C GLN A 19 3.94 15.60 12.96
N CYS A 20 3.51 14.42 12.52
CA CYS A 20 2.09 14.12 12.32
C CYS A 20 1.29 14.23 13.63
N ALA A 21 1.80 13.68 14.73
CA ALA A 21 1.12 13.77 16.03
C ALA A 21 0.99 15.23 16.49
N LEU A 22 2.05 16.03 16.40
CA LEU A 22 2.08 17.43 16.83
C LEU A 22 1.24 18.36 15.95
N ILE A 23 0.98 17.98 14.69
CA ILE A 23 0.15 18.78 13.77
C ILE A 23 -1.31 18.33 13.86
N PHE A 24 -1.60 17.05 13.63
CA PHE A 24 -2.96 16.59 13.37
C PHE A 24 -3.78 16.38 14.65
N ILE A 25 -3.17 15.99 15.77
CA ILE A 25 -3.91 15.83 17.03
C ILE A 25 -4.40 17.20 17.56
N PRO A 26 -3.54 18.23 17.70
CA PRO A 26 -4.01 19.56 18.10
C PRO A 26 -4.96 20.19 17.08
N ALA A 27 -4.69 20.06 15.77
CA ALA A 27 -5.57 20.59 14.74
C ALA A 27 -6.96 19.94 14.79
N ALA A 28 -7.04 18.62 15.01
CA ALA A 28 -8.30 17.95 15.24
C ALA A 28 -9.00 18.47 16.50
N ALA A 29 -8.29 18.58 17.63
CA ALA A 29 -8.86 19.11 18.87
C ALA A 29 -9.46 20.52 18.68
N VAL A 30 -8.79 21.40 17.94
CA VAL A 30 -9.32 22.72 17.55
C VAL A 30 -10.58 22.56 16.70
N LEU A 31 -10.56 21.74 15.64
CA LEU A 31 -11.73 21.52 14.78
C LEU A 31 -12.97 21.01 15.53
N PHE A 32 -12.78 20.16 16.53
CA PHE A 32 -13.86 19.66 17.39
C PHE A 32 -14.32 20.69 18.43
N GLY A 33 -13.41 21.52 18.95
CA GLY A 33 -13.69 22.55 19.96
C GLY A 33 -14.34 23.83 19.42
N LEU A 34 -14.24 24.09 18.12
CA LEU A 34 -14.90 25.22 17.46
C LEU A 34 -16.40 24.96 17.35
N GLY A 35 -17.21 25.55 18.24
CA GLY A 35 -18.66 25.32 18.29
C GLY A 35 -19.39 25.48 16.94
N ARG A 36 -18.94 26.42 16.08
CA ARG A 36 -19.32 26.46 14.66
C ARG A 36 -18.14 26.01 13.80
N PHE A 37 -18.32 24.92 13.06
CA PHE A 37 -17.28 24.36 12.19
C PHE A 37 -16.99 25.28 10.97
N PRO A 38 -15.79 25.88 10.87
CA PRO A 38 -15.41 26.71 9.73
C PRO A 38 -14.84 25.85 8.60
N TRP A 39 -15.58 25.72 7.50
CA TRP A 39 -15.19 24.87 6.37
C TRP A 39 -13.84 25.21 5.74
N TRP A 40 -13.44 26.49 5.73
CA TRP A 40 -12.12 26.89 5.24
C TRP A 40 -10.98 26.26 6.06
N LEU A 41 -11.17 26.09 7.38
CA LEU A 41 -10.20 25.43 8.24
C LEU A 41 -10.21 23.92 8.02
N GLY A 42 -11.38 23.34 7.73
CA GLY A 42 -11.50 21.94 7.29
C GLY A 42 -10.76 21.68 5.97
N VAL A 43 -10.89 22.58 4.99
CA VAL A 43 -10.12 22.50 3.72
C VAL A 43 -8.62 22.64 3.98
N ALA A 44 -8.21 23.60 4.82
CA ALA A 44 -6.81 23.76 5.20
C ALA A 44 -6.25 22.48 5.87
N TYR A 45 -7.02 21.86 6.78
CA TYR A 45 -6.66 20.57 7.38
C TYR A 45 -6.46 19.50 6.32
N VAL A 46 -7.38 19.35 5.36
CA VAL A 46 -7.26 18.36 4.28
C VAL A 46 -6.05 18.60 3.39
N LEU A 47 -5.74 19.86 3.04
CA LEU A 47 -4.57 20.20 2.25
C LEU A 47 -3.26 19.84 2.98
N VAL A 48 -3.17 20.19 4.26
CA VAL A 48 -2.04 19.80 5.11
C VAL A 48 -1.98 18.27 5.24
N TRP A 49 -3.10 17.60 5.46
CA TRP A 49 -3.17 16.14 5.55
C TRP A 49 -2.62 15.47 4.29
N ASN A 50 -3.01 15.93 3.10
CA ASN A 50 -2.50 15.40 1.83
C ASN A 50 -0.99 15.56 1.66
N ALA A 51 -0.39 16.59 2.29
CA ALA A 51 1.07 16.74 2.27
C ALA A 51 1.80 15.63 3.07
N PHE A 52 1.10 14.93 3.98
CA PHE A 52 1.66 13.88 4.85
C PHE A 52 1.07 12.48 4.64
N GLY A 53 -0.12 12.35 4.05
CA GLY A 53 -0.87 11.09 4.05
C GLY A 53 -0.14 9.91 3.39
N ASP A 54 0.49 10.15 2.24
CA ASP A 54 1.24 9.14 1.49
C ASP A 54 2.50 8.69 2.23
N ARG A 55 3.36 9.64 2.65
CA ARG A 55 4.56 9.35 3.43
C ARG A 55 4.24 8.69 4.76
N PHE A 56 3.15 9.07 5.43
CA PHE A 56 2.72 8.44 6.68
C PHE A 56 2.34 6.99 6.45
N THR A 57 1.52 6.73 5.43
CA THR A 57 1.05 5.38 5.10
C THR A 57 2.22 4.47 4.70
N MET A 58 3.16 4.97 3.91
CA MET A 58 4.34 4.20 3.49
C MET A 58 5.37 4.02 4.61
N SER A 59 5.53 5.01 5.48
CA SER A 59 6.25 4.85 6.74
C SER A 59 5.61 3.75 7.60
N TYR A 60 4.27 3.76 7.71
CA TYR A 60 3.56 2.78 8.51
C TYR A 60 3.75 1.38 7.95
N HIS A 61 3.59 1.19 6.64
CA HIS A 61 3.94 -0.04 5.92
C HIS A 61 5.35 -0.53 6.25
N CYS A 62 6.38 0.32 6.15
CA CYS A 62 7.75 -0.05 6.51
C CYS A 62 7.84 -0.56 7.97
N THR A 63 7.18 0.12 8.90
CA THR A 63 7.20 -0.21 10.32
C THR A 63 6.35 -1.44 10.70
N LEU A 64 5.44 -1.88 9.83
CA LEU A 64 4.73 -3.16 9.97
C LEU A 64 5.66 -4.35 9.70
N HIS A 65 6.53 -4.21 8.70
CA HIS A 65 7.56 -5.21 8.35
C HIS A 65 8.69 -5.28 9.37
N ARG A 66 9.05 -4.13 9.92
CA ARG A 66 10.15 -3.99 10.88
C ARG A 66 9.69 -3.10 12.03
N ARG A 67 9.62 -3.67 13.23
CA ARG A 67 9.25 -2.89 14.43
C ARG A 67 10.13 -1.66 14.56
N LEU A 68 9.49 -0.49 14.68
CA LEU A 68 10.17 0.79 14.84
C LEU A 68 10.89 0.87 16.18
N PHE A 69 10.21 0.42 17.23
CA PHE A 69 10.70 0.54 18.60
C PHE A 69 11.27 -0.78 19.13
N ARG A 70 12.24 -0.66 20.05
CA ARG A 70 12.74 -1.82 20.80
C ARG A 70 11.61 -2.46 21.61
N LYS A 71 11.71 -3.76 21.86
CA LYS A 71 10.70 -4.56 22.58
C LYS A 71 10.23 -3.94 23.90
N GLN A 72 11.11 -3.29 24.65
CA GLN A 72 10.78 -2.63 25.93
C GLN A 72 9.87 -1.40 25.78
N TYR A 73 9.77 -0.82 24.58
CA TYR A 73 8.93 0.33 24.26
C TYR A 73 7.71 -0.04 23.42
N ARG A 74 7.21 -1.28 23.54
CA ARG A 74 6.04 -1.78 22.79
C ARG A 74 4.80 -0.89 22.94
N ALA A 75 4.65 -0.19 24.07
CA ALA A 75 3.55 0.75 24.26
C ALA A 75 3.53 1.87 23.20
N LEU A 76 4.70 2.27 22.66
CA LEU A 76 4.78 3.28 21.60
C LEU A 76 4.26 2.76 20.26
N GLU A 77 4.43 1.46 19.96
CA GLU A 77 3.82 0.83 18.77
C GLU A 77 2.29 0.83 18.88
N ILE A 78 1.78 0.53 20.08
CA ILE A 78 0.34 0.55 20.37
C ILE A 78 -0.18 1.99 20.24
N LEU A 79 0.52 2.98 20.78
CA LEU A 79 0.12 4.39 20.67
C LEU A 79 0.14 4.88 19.21
N LEU A 80 1.09 4.43 18.40
CA LEU A 80 1.12 4.71 16.97
C LEU A 80 -0.12 4.13 16.27
N ASP A 81 -0.37 2.83 16.43
CA ASP A 81 -1.45 2.11 15.74
C ASP A 81 -2.86 2.48 16.24
N TRP A 82 -3.03 2.71 17.54
CA TRP A 82 -4.34 3.02 18.14
C TRP A 82 -4.60 4.52 18.31
N GLY A 83 -3.54 5.33 18.42
CA GLY A 83 -3.65 6.76 18.65
C GLY A 83 -3.51 7.57 17.37
N LEU A 84 -2.41 7.39 16.63
CA LEU A 84 -2.08 8.27 15.50
C LEU A 84 -2.64 7.76 14.16
N CYS A 85 -2.54 6.46 13.89
CA CYS A 85 -3.03 5.83 12.66
C CYS A 85 -4.50 6.16 12.30
N PRO A 86 -5.45 6.24 13.25
CA PRO A 86 -6.83 6.64 12.95
C PRO A 86 -6.97 8.02 12.29
N PHE A 87 -6.11 8.99 12.62
CA PHE A 87 -6.09 10.32 11.97
C PHE A 87 -5.63 10.26 10.50
N PHE A 88 -5.06 9.13 10.09
CA PHE A 88 -4.62 8.85 8.72
C PHE A 88 -5.49 7.79 8.05
N GLY A 89 -6.67 7.49 8.60
CA GLY A 89 -7.64 6.57 8.02
C GLY A 89 -7.32 5.10 8.21
N GLN A 90 -6.28 4.79 9.00
CA GLN A 90 -5.89 3.42 9.31
C GLN A 90 -6.68 2.95 10.54
N THR A 91 -7.48 1.90 10.36
CA THR A 91 -8.16 1.24 11.47
C THR A 91 -7.14 0.42 12.29
N PRO A 92 -7.14 0.53 13.63
CA PRO A 92 -6.10 -0.09 14.45
C PRO A 92 -5.94 -1.58 14.15
N GLY A 93 -4.73 -2.01 13.82
CA GLY A 93 -4.41 -3.40 13.53
C GLY A 93 -4.95 -3.98 12.21
N THR A 94 -5.90 -3.35 11.51
CA THR A 94 -6.48 -3.91 10.26
C THR A 94 -5.44 -3.96 9.15
N PHE A 95 -4.64 -2.90 8.97
CA PHE A 95 -3.62 -2.91 7.91
C PHE A 95 -2.58 -4.01 8.16
N TYR A 96 -2.12 -4.21 9.40
CA TYR A 96 -1.26 -5.34 9.76
C TYR A 96 -1.90 -6.69 9.39
N VAL A 97 -3.17 -6.88 9.78
CA VAL A 97 -3.87 -8.15 9.56
C VAL A 97 -4.05 -8.43 8.07
N HIS A 98 -4.43 -7.42 7.28
CA HIS A 98 -4.56 -7.56 5.83
C HIS A 98 -3.19 -7.79 5.17
N HIS A 99 -2.21 -6.94 5.48
CA HIS A 99 -0.93 -6.89 4.78
C HIS A 99 -0.01 -8.06 5.13
N MET A 100 0.21 -8.29 6.43
CA MET A 100 1.10 -9.35 6.92
C MET A 100 0.39 -10.69 7.10
N GLY A 101 -0.90 -10.65 7.44
CA GLY A 101 -1.68 -11.84 7.76
C GLY A 101 -2.39 -12.48 6.56
N MET A 102 -2.38 -11.84 5.38
CA MET A 102 -3.05 -12.34 4.18
C MET A 102 -2.25 -11.99 2.91
N HIS A 103 -2.10 -10.71 2.57
CA HIS A 103 -1.52 -10.29 1.29
C HIS A 103 -0.11 -10.82 1.08
N HIS A 104 0.78 -10.71 2.07
CA HIS A 104 2.12 -11.28 1.95
C HIS A 104 2.21 -12.80 2.11
N ILE A 105 1.12 -13.47 2.52
CA ILE A 105 1.08 -14.93 2.54
C ILE A 105 0.72 -15.43 1.15
N ASP A 106 -0.30 -14.84 0.53
CA ASP A 106 -0.81 -15.27 -0.77
C ASP A 106 -0.18 -14.51 -1.97
N ASP A 107 0.53 -13.41 -1.74
CA ASP A 107 1.40 -12.71 -2.70
C ASP A 107 0.71 -12.34 -4.04
N ASN A 108 -0.49 -11.74 -3.97
CA ASN A 108 -1.32 -11.39 -5.12
C ASN A 108 -1.83 -12.59 -5.95
N LEU A 109 -1.60 -13.83 -5.51
CA LEU A 109 -2.16 -15.06 -6.12
C LEU A 109 -3.68 -15.17 -5.88
N PRO A 110 -4.39 -16.15 -6.49
CA PRO A 110 -5.85 -16.19 -6.46
C PRO A 110 -6.51 -16.23 -5.07
N ARG A 111 -5.78 -16.60 -4.01
CA ARG A 111 -6.28 -16.60 -2.62
C ARG A 111 -6.16 -15.25 -1.93
N ASP A 112 -5.32 -14.35 -2.45
CA ASP A 112 -5.17 -13.00 -1.95
C ASP A 112 -6.46 -12.20 -2.22
N LEU A 113 -7.08 -11.67 -1.16
CA LEU A 113 -8.32 -10.89 -1.24
C LEU A 113 -8.13 -9.55 -1.97
N SER A 114 -6.89 -9.10 -2.07
CA SER A 114 -6.47 -7.91 -2.83
C SER A 114 -5.86 -8.25 -4.19
N SER A 115 -5.95 -9.51 -4.65
CA SER A 115 -5.43 -9.94 -5.95
C SER A 115 -6.03 -9.15 -7.11
N THR A 116 -5.16 -8.68 -7.99
CA THR A 116 -5.53 -7.98 -9.25
C THR A 116 -5.70 -8.96 -10.43
N MET A 117 -5.31 -10.23 -10.27
CA MET A 117 -5.19 -11.22 -11.37
C MET A 117 -6.48 -11.36 -12.17
N ARG A 118 -7.64 -11.33 -11.50
CA ARG A 118 -8.95 -11.63 -12.11
C ARG A 118 -9.51 -10.48 -12.95
N PHE A 119 -8.89 -9.29 -12.89
CA PHE A 119 -9.42 -8.08 -13.51
C PHE A 119 -8.62 -7.69 -14.75
N GLN A 120 -9.28 -6.95 -15.64
CA GLN A 120 -8.60 -6.27 -16.75
C GLN A 120 -7.90 -5.03 -16.19
N ARG A 121 -6.57 -5.01 -16.19
CA ARG A 121 -5.77 -4.05 -15.37
C ARG A 121 -5.56 -2.67 -16.01
N ASP A 122 -5.98 -2.48 -17.25
CA ASP A 122 -6.08 -1.22 -18.01
C ASP A 122 -7.56 -0.81 -18.26
N SER A 123 -8.46 -1.17 -17.35
CA SER A 123 -9.89 -0.84 -17.44
C SER A 123 -10.34 -0.07 -16.21
N VAL A 124 -10.96 1.11 -16.43
CA VAL A 124 -11.60 1.87 -15.35
C VAL A 124 -12.72 1.07 -14.67
N ILE A 125 -13.51 0.31 -15.45
CA ILE A 125 -14.56 -0.56 -14.92
C ILE A 125 -13.95 -1.71 -14.13
N GLY A 126 -12.82 -2.26 -14.62
CA GLY A 126 -12.07 -3.30 -13.91
C GLY A 126 -11.58 -2.81 -12.54
N PHE A 127 -10.98 -1.63 -12.51
CA PHE A 127 -10.52 -1.00 -11.27
C PHE A 127 -11.68 -0.67 -10.32
N LEU A 128 -12.79 -0.11 -10.82
CA LEU A 128 -13.95 0.21 -9.99
C LEU A 128 -14.56 -1.04 -9.36
N HIS A 129 -14.69 -2.13 -10.12
CA HIS A 129 -15.17 -3.40 -9.58
C HIS A 129 -14.23 -3.93 -8.48
N TYR A 130 -12.92 -3.89 -8.71
CA TYR A 130 -11.91 -4.27 -7.73
C TYR A 130 -12.00 -3.44 -6.44
N TYR A 131 -12.00 -2.11 -6.57
CA TYR A 131 -12.03 -1.19 -5.44
C TYR A 131 -13.34 -1.30 -4.66
N LEU A 132 -14.51 -1.31 -5.33
CA LEU A 132 -15.80 -1.37 -4.65
C LEU A 132 -16.00 -2.71 -3.94
N ARG A 133 -15.54 -3.82 -4.54
CA ARG A 133 -15.54 -5.12 -3.86
C ARG A 133 -14.71 -5.06 -2.59
N PHE A 134 -13.49 -4.53 -2.67
CA PHE A 134 -12.61 -4.39 -1.51
C PHE A 134 -13.23 -3.50 -0.42
N ALA A 135 -13.66 -2.30 -0.80
CA ALA A 135 -14.20 -1.31 0.13
C ALA A 135 -15.46 -1.81 0.86
N ALA A 136 -16.31 -2.60 0.18
CA ALA A 136 -17.54 -3.13 0.75
C ALA A 136 -17.34 -4.43 1.54
N LEU A 137 -16.47 -5.33 1.08
CA LEU A 137 -16.44 -6.71 1.59
C LEU A 137 -15.20 -7.06 2.42
N VAL A 138 -14.12 -6.25 2.41
CA VAL A 138 -12.85 -6.69 3.00
C VAL A 138 -12.95 -7.11 4.48
N PRO A 139 -13.71 -6.44 5.38
CA PRO A 139 -13.77 -6.90 6.78
C PRO A 139 -14.40 -8.30 6.90
N LEU A 140 -15.40 -8.59 6.06
CA LEU A 140 -16.07 -9.89 6.02
C LEU A 140 -15.18 -10.95 5.36
N ASP A 141 -14.70 -10.68 4.15
CA ASP A 141 -13.85 -11.60 3.37
C ASP A 141 -12.57 -11.94 4.15
N LEU A 142 -11.94 -10.96 4.81
CA LEU A 142 -10.75 -11.16 5.63
C LEU A 142 -11.05 -11.97 6.91
N SER A 143 -12.21 -11.74 7.54
CA SER A 143 -12.63 -12.55 8.70
C SER A 143 -12.84 -14.02 8.31
N VAL A 144 -13.51 -14.26 7.16
CA VAL A 144 -13.72 -15.62 6.62
C VAL A 144 -12.40 -16.27 6.25
N TYR A 145 -11.50 -15.54 5.58
CA TYR A 145 -10.15 -16.01 5.24
C TYR A 145 -9.39 -16.47 6.49
N LEU A 146 -9.33 -15.62 7.52
CA LEU A 146 -8.59 -15.91 8.74
C LEU A 146 -9.22 -17.04 9.55
N TRP A 147 -10.55 -17.19 9.50
CA TRP A 147 -11.25 -18.32 10.10
C TRP A 147 -10.87 -19.63 9.42
N ARG A 148 -10.85 -19.67 8.08
CA ARG A 148 -10.40 -20.85 7.31
C ARG A 148 -8.93 -21.18 7.58
N SER A 149 -8.09 -20.16 7.74
CA SER A 149 -6.67 -20.30 8.10
C SER A 149 -6.43 -20.52 9.60
N ARG A 150 -7.51 -20.68 10.41
CA ARG A 150 -7.49 -20.92 11.87
C ARG A 150 -6.71 -19.88 12.69
N ASN A 151 -6.59 -18.65 12.19
CA ASN A 151 -5.82 -17.59 12.84
C ASN A 151 -6.70 -16.71 13.74
N THR A 152 -7.19 -17.29 14.83
CA THR A 152 -8.13 -16.64 15.78
C THR A 152 -7.58 -15.35 16.39
N LYS A 153 -6.25 -15.26 16.57
CA LYS A 153 -5.58 -14.07 17.07
C LYS A 153 -5.76 -12.88 16.13
N LEU A 154 -5.56 -13.09 14.82
CA LEU A 154 -5.72 -12.01 13.84
C LEU A 154 -7.19 -11.64 13.63
N ILE A 155 -8.12 -12.60 13.73
CA ILE A 155 -9.57 -12.30 13.72
C ILE A 155 -9.92 -11.36 14.86
N ARG A 156 -9.49 -11.68 16.09
CA ARG A 156 -9.74 -10.82 17.26
C ARG A 156 -9.15 -9.44 17.07
N GLN A 157 -7.91 -9.36 16.56
CA GLN A 157 -7.25 -8.07 16.31
C GLN A 157 -8.04 -7.23 15.29
N LEU A 158 -8.46 -7.82 14.17
CA LEU A 158 -9.29 -7.17 13.16
C LEU A 158 -10.62 -6.65 13.74
N LEU A 159 -11.37 -7.53 14.39
CA LEU A 159 -12.71 -7.19 14.90
C LEU A 159 -12.64 -6.11 15.98
N VAL A 160 -11.71 -6.23 16.94
CA VAL A 160 -11.54 -5.24 18.00
C VAL A 160 -11.10 -3.89 17.42
N GLY A 161 -10.18 -3.89 16.45
CA GLY A 161 -9.74 -2.69 15.75
C GLY A 161 -10.85 -1.97 14.98
N GLU A 162 -11.57 -2.70 14.12
CA GLU A 162 -12.68 -2.16 13.32
C GLU A 162 -13.81 -1.65 14.22
N VAL A 163 -14.27 -2.45 15.19
CA VAL A 163 -15.37 -2.05 16.09
C VAL A 163 -14.98 -0.83 16.93
N ALA A 164 -13.77 -0.80 17.49
CA ALA A 164 -13.30 0.34 18.26
C ALA A 164 -13.24 1.62 17.40
N PHE A 165 -12.75 1.52 16.17
CA PHE A 165 -12.70 2.66 15.26
C PHE A 165 -14.11 3.16 14.90
N TYR A 166 -15.02 2.29 14.47
CA TYR A 166 -16.38 2.71 14.12
C TYR A 166 -17.13 3.30 15.33
N ALA A 167 -16.96 2.71 16.52
CA ALA A 167 -17.53 3.27 17.75
C ALA A 167 -16.97 4.66 18.07
N ALA A 168 -15.65 4.86 17.92
CA ALA A 168 -15.02 6.16 18.12
C ALA A 168 -15.48 7.20 17.09
N VAL A 169 -15.59 6.82 15.81
CA VAL A 169 -16.11 7.68 14.73
C VAL A 169 -17.58 8.03 14.99
N ALA A 170 -18.41 7.09 15.42
CA ALA A 170 -19.81 7.35 15.74
C ALA A 170 -19.95 8.32 16.93
N ALA A 171 -19.18 8.12 18.00
CA ALA A 171 -19.15 9.01 19.15
C ALA A 171 -18.65 10.42 18.76
N ALA A 172 -17.61 10.51 17.94
CA ALA A 172 -17.11 11.77 17.43
C ALA A 172 -18.13 12.46 16.51
N ALA A 173 -18.86 11.72 15.68
CA ALA A 173 -19.89 12.26 14.81
C ALA A 173 -21.08 12.80 15.59
N TYR A 174 -21.47 12.12 16.68
CA TYR A 174 -22.49 12.59 17.62
C TYR A 174 -22.10 13.92 18.26
N TRP A 175 -20.82 14.10 18.63
CA TRP A 175 -20.33 15.38 19.14
C TRP A 175 -20.26 16.44 18.04
N ASN A 176 -19.56 16.17 16.94
CA ASN A 176 -19.41 17.10 15.83
C ASN A 176 -19.23 16.34 14.51
N LEU A 177 -20.33 16.21 13.77
CA LEU A 177 -20.35 15.53 12.48
C LEU A 177 -19.39 16.15 11.47
N ARG A 178 -19.33 17.49 11.38
CA ARG A 178 -18.52 18.18 10.36
C ARG A 178 -17.04 17.98 10.59
N ALA A 179 -16.59 18.07 11.85
CA ALA A 179 -15.22 17.76 12.22
C ALA A 179 -14.89 16.28 11.98
N THR A 180 -15.79 15.37 12.34
CA THR A 180 -15.60 13.94 12.09
C THR A 180 -15.47 13.58 10.61
N LEU A 181 -16.27 14.22 9.74
CA LEU A 181 -16.18 14.02 8.30
C LEU A 181 -14.78 14.38 7.77
N VAL A 182 -14.19 15.46 8.27
CA VAL A 182 -12.87 15.94 7.84
C VAL A 182 -11.71 15.18 8.48
N VAL A 183 -11.79 14.89 9.78
CA VAL A 183 -10.68 14.35 10.57
C VAL A 183 -10.57 12.83 10.46
N PHE A 184 -11.69 12.12 10.33
CA PHE A 184 -11.69 10.65 10.37
C PHE A 184 -12.28 10.02 9.10
N VAL A 185 -13.42 10.50 8.61
CA VAL A 185 -14.08 9.87 7.45
C VAL A 185 -13.32 10.14 6.14
N PHE A 186 -12.91 11.38 5.88
CA PHE A 186 -12.12 11.71 4.70
C PHE A 186 -10.81 10.90 4.64
N PRO A 187 -9.94 10.90 5.68
CA PRO A 187 -8.72 10.08 5.67
C PRO A 187 -9.00 8.60 5.47
N PHE A 188 -10.03 8.06 6.13
CA PHE A 188 -10.42 6.65 6.02
C PHE A 188 -10.79 6.25 4.59
N VAL A 189 -11.66 7.02 3.92
CA VAL A 189 -12.07 6.72 2.55
C VAL A 189 -10.90 6.93 1.58
N PHE A 190 -10.18 8.05 1.75
CA PHE A 190 -9.10 8.44 0.83
C PHE A 190 -7.91 7.49 0.91
N VAL A 191 -7.43 7.14 2.11
CA VAL A 191 -6.27 6.25 2.26
C VAL A 191 -6.58 4.86 1.71
N ARG A 192 -7.79 4.33 1.93
CA ARG A 192 -8.21 3.04 1.37
C ARG A 192 -8.20 3.09 -0.15
N LEU A 193 -8.76 4.13 -0.77
CA LEU A 193 -8.69 4.30 -2.22
C LEU A 193 -7.23 4.34 -2.72
N MET A 194 -6.38 5.14 -2.09
CA MET A 194 -4.98 5.27 -2.51
C MET A 194 -4.18 3.97 -2.33
N MET A 195 -4.42 3.22 -1.25
CA MET A 195 -3.79 1.91 -1.06
C MET A 195 -4.22 0.90 -2.13
N MET A 196 -5.50 0.91 -2.52
CA MET A 196 -5.98 0.05 -3.61
C MET A 196 -5.45 0.47 -4.98
N ILE A 197 -5.25 1.77 -5.23
CA ILE A 197 -4.53 2.25 -6.42
C ILE A 197 -3.08 1.76 -6.41
N GLY A 198 -2.41 1.86 -5.25
CA GLY A 198 -1.05 1.35 -5.04
C GLY A 198 -0.93 -0.13 -5.39
N ASN A 199 -1.74 -0.97 -4.75
CA ASN A 199 -1.76 -2.40 -5.00
C ASN A 199 -2.11 -2.73 -6.46
N TRP A 200 -3.08 -2.03 -7.04
CA TRP A 200 -3.47 -2.21 -8.45
C TRP A 200 -2.31 -2.02 -9.41
N VAL A 201 -1.57 -0.92 -9.26
CA VAL A 201 -0.43 -0.58 -10.13
C VAL A 201 0.75 -1.50 -9.87
N GLN A 202 1.07 -1.72 -8.60
CA GLN A 202 2.18 -2.58 -8.18
C GLN A 202 2.03 -4.01 -8.72
N HIS A 203 0.80 -4.48 -8.89
CA HIS A 203 0.45 -5.79 -9.45
C HIS A 203 -0.34 -5.69 -10.76
N ALA A 204 -0.10 -4.67 -11.59
CA ALA A 204 -0.80 -4.49 -12.86
C ALA A 204 -0.30 -5.45 -13.96
N PHE A 205 1.01 -5.66 -14.02
CA PHE A 205 1.69 -6.31 -15.13
C PHE A 205 2.16 -7.71 -14.74
N ILE A 206 1.22 -8.63 -14.64
CA ILE A 206 1.47 -10.01 -14.22
C ILE A 206 1.77 -10.88 -15.45
N ASP A 207 2.87 -11.61 -15.43
CA ASP A 207 3.10 -12.65 -16.44
C ASP A 207 2.13 -13.83 -16.22
N PRO A 208 1.24 -14.14 -17.18
CA PRO A 208 0.31 -15.25 -17.02
C PRO A 208 1.00 -16.62 -16.93
N ASP A 209 2.25 -16.75 -17.40
CA ASP A 209 2.98 -18.04 -17.36
C ASP A 209 3.66 -18.27 -16.00
N GLN A 210 3.99 -17.20 -15.27
CA GLN A 210 4.68 -17.24 -13.97
C GLN A 210 4.10 -16.20 -13.00
N PRO A 211 2.81 -16.27 -12.62
CA PRO A 211 2.19 -15.26 -11.77
C PRO A 211 2.59 -15.38 -10.29
N ASP A 212 3.26 -16.47 -9.89
CA ASP A 212 3.81 -16.72 -8.55
C ASP A 212 5.26 -16.28 -8.38
N ASN A 213 5.92 -15.83 -9.45
CA ASN A 213 7.26 -15.26 -9.38
C ASN A 213 7.17 -13.75 -9.07
N PRO A 214 7.74 -13.26 -7.95
CA PRO A 214 7.68 -11.84 -7.58
C PRO A 214 8.25 -10.86 -8.62
N TYR A 215 9.18 -11.30 -9.47
CA TYR A 215 9.77 -10.46 -10.53
C TYR A 215 8.80 -10.22 -11.69
N THR A 216 7.86 -11.13 -11.90
CA THR A 216 6.87 -11.11 -12.98
C THR A 216 5.45 -10.84 -12.49
N SER A 217 5.20 -10.87 -11.17
CA SER A 217 3.91 -10.56 -10.56
C SER A 217 3.83 -9.15 -9.95
N SER A 218 4.97 -8.46 -9.85
CA SER A 218 5.11 -7.13 -9.27
C SER A 218 5.87 -6.18 -10.20
N THR A 219 5.77 -4.88 -9.95
CA THR A 219 6.37 -3.84 -10.80
C THR A 219 7.14 -2.81 -9.96
N ASN A 220 8.29 -2.37 -10.47
CA ASN A 220 9.03 -1.27 -9.87
C ASN A 220 8.70 0.09 -10.53
N THR A 221 8.64 1.14 -9.71
CA THR A 221 8.69 2.54 -10.13
C THR A 221 9.90 3.19 -9.50
N ILE A 222 10.90 3.58 -10.30
CA ILE A 222 12.21 4.02 -9.79
C ILE A 222 12.40 5.55 -9.81
N ASP A 223 11.32 6.32 -9.97
CA ASP A 223 11.37 7.78 -9.91
C ASP A 223 11.96 8.26 -8.57
N SER A 224 13.01 9.08 -8.65
CA SER A 224 13.78 9.51 -7.49
C SER A 224 12.98 10.41 -6.53
N ARG A 225 12.11 11.29 -7.05
CA ARG A 225 11.33 12.23 -6.23
C ARG A 225 10.23 11.51 -5.47
N PHE A 226 9.51 10.62 -6.15
CA PHE A 226 8.52 9.75 -5.55
C PHE A 226 9.17 8.89 -4.46
N ASN A 227 10.23 8.15 -4.79
CA ASN A 227 10.85 7.23 -3.84
C ASN A 227 11.50 7.90 -2.63
N ALA A 228 12.08 9.10 -2.80
CA ALA A 228 12.56 9.89 -1.67
C ALA A 228 11.44 10.28 -0.69
N ARG A 229 10.23 10.48 -1.20
CA ARG A 229 9.04 10.86 -0.42
C ARG A 229 8.38 9.67 0.26
N VAL A 230 8.36 8.51 -0.38
CA VAL A 230 7.65 7.30 0.10
C VAL A 230 8.58 6.18 0.59
N PHE A 231 9.78 6.52 1.05
CA PHE A 231 10.72 5.53 1.62
C PHE A 231 11.00 4.37 0.65
N ASN A 232 11.34 4.69 -0.60
CA ASN A 232 11.67 3.70 -1.64
C ASN A 232 10.56 2.65 -1.91
N ALA A 233 9.30 2.93 -1.57
CA ALA A 233 8.18 2.00 -1.78
C ALA A 233 7.90 1.67 -3.25
N GLY A 234 8.48 2.42 -4.19
CA GLY A 234 8.42 2.10 -5.62
C GLY A 234 9.25 0.87 -6.00
N TYR A 235 10.19 0.42 -5.17
CA TYR A 235 10.96 -0.82 -5.37
C TYR A 235 10.20 -2.05 -4.84
N HIS A 236 9.02 -2.31 -5.41
CA HIS A 236 8.06 -3.29 -4.92
C HIS A 236 8.42 -4.75 -5.21
N ILE A 237 9.16 -5.04 -6.28
CA ILE A 237 9.54 -6.42 -6.62
C ILE A 237 10.37 -7.05 -5.50
N TYR A 238 11.48 -6.41 -5.09
CA TYR A 238 12.30 -6.96 -4.00
C TYR A 238 11.59 -6.93 -2.66
N HIS A 239 10.61 -6.04 -2.49
CA HIS A 239 9.75 -6.07 -1.33
C HIS A 239 9.00 -7.41 -1.22
N HIS A 240 8.49 -7.95 -2.32
CA HIS A 240 7.86 -9.28 -2.32
C HIS A 240 8.87 -10.43 -2.18
N VAL A 241 10.09 -10.29 -2.74
CA VAL A 241 11.18 -11.26 -2.55
C VAL A 241 11.65 -11.34 -1.09
N ARG A 242 11.85 -10.18 -0.44
CA ARG A 242 12.33 -10.08 0.94
C ARG A 242 11.67 -8.91 1.67
N LYS A 243 10.45 -9.19 2.15
CA LYS A 243 9.49 -8.30 2.83
C LYS A 243 10.09 -7.44 3.94
N GLY A 244 10.98 -8.01 4.75
CA GLY A 244 11.64 -7.33 5.86
C GLY A 244 12.89 -6.50 5.50
N THR A 245 13.20 -6.27 4.22
CA THR A 245 14.34 -5.45 3.80
C THR A 245 14.13 -3.99 4.20
N HIS A 246 15.15 -3.36 4.77
CA HIS A 246 15.07 -1.95 5.15
C HIS A 246 15.02 -1.06 3.90
N PHE A 247 14.18 -0.03 3.90
CA PHE A 247 13.93 0.79 2.72
C PHE A 247 15.18 1.41 2.08
N SER A 248 16.18 1.76 2.91
CA SER A 248 17.47 2.32 2.44
C SER A 248 18.32 1.34 1.64
N GLU A 249 18.02 0.04 1.70
CA GLU A 249 18.78 -1.00 1.00
C GLU A 249 18.14 -1.38 -0.34
N LEU A 250 16.86 -1.06 -0.56
CA LEU A 250 16.13 -1.44 -1.78
C LEU A 250 16.79 -0.89 -3.06
N THR A 251 17.21 0.37 -3.03
CA THR A 251 17.87 1.01 -4.18
C THR A 251 19.23 0.37 -4.49
N LYS A 252 19.99 0.00 -3.45
CA LYS A 252 21.29 -0.66 -3.61
C LYS A 252 21.13 -2.07 -4.13
N GLU A 253 20.12 -2.79 -3.62
CA GLU A 253 19.79 -4.13 -4.08
C GLU A 253 19.44 -4.12 -5.56
N PHE A 254 18.55 -3.22 -5.98
CA PHE A 254 18.16 -3.10 -7.38
C PHE A 254 19.37 -2.81 -8.28
N ALA A 255 20.20 -1.83 -7.90
CA ALA A 255 21.38 -1.45 -8.67
C ALA A 255 22.41 -2.59 -8.79
N ALA A 256 22.58 -3.39 -7.74
CA ALA A 256 23.51 -4.51 -7.74
C ALA A 256 23.02 -5.74 -8.53
N ASN A 257 21.71 -5.81 -8.84
CA ASN A 257 21.09 -7.01 -9.41
C ASN A 257 20.35 -6.75 -10.74
N LEU A 258 20.60 -5.63 -11.42
CA LEU A 258 19.88 -5.25 -12.66
C LEU A 258 19.78 -6.40 -13.69
N GLU A 259 20.85 -7.17 -13.86
CA GLU A 259 20.88 -8.29 -14.81
C GLU A 259 19.90 -9.41 -14.43
N LYS A 260 19.74 -9.67 -13.13
CA LYS A 260 18.75 -10.64 -12.65
C LYS A 260 17.34 -10.16 -12.97
N TYR A 261 17.02 -8.89 -12.68
CA TYR A 261 15.71 -8.33 -13.01
C TYR A 261 15.42 -8.39 -14.52
N GLY A 262 16.44 -8.16 -15.35
CA GLY A 262 16.28 -8.31 -16.80
C GLY A 262 16.06 -9.76 -17.24
N ARG A 263 16.82 -10.73 -16.71
CA ARG A 263 16.63 -12.16 -17.03
C ARG A 263 15.25 -12.69 -16.61
N GLU A 264 14.72 -12.20 -15.51
CA GLU A 264 13.34 -12.49 -15.04
C GLU A 264 12.27 -11.71 -15.83
N ASP A 265 12.69 -10.88 -16.78
CA ASP A 265 11.83 -10.02 -17.60
C ASP A 265 10.91 -9.12 -16.77
N ALA A 266 11.47 -8.52 -15.70
CA ALA A 266 10.74 -7.68 -14.77
C ALA A 266 10.22 -6.38 -15.41
N VAL A 267 9.05 -5.92 -14.98
CA VAL A 267 8.51 -4.62 -15.41
C VAL A 267 9.02 -3.52 -14.47
N VAL A 268 9.73 -2.56 -15.05
CA VAL A 268 10.29 -1.40 -14.33
C VAL A 268 9.98 -0.13 -15.11
N PHE A 269 9.50 0.89 -14.39
CA PHE A 269 9.24 2.22 -14.94
C PHE A 269 10.13 3.28 -14.29
N ASP A 270 10.63 4.22 -15.08
CA ASP A 270 11.39 5.39 -14.64
C ASP A 270 10.61 6.70 -14.91
N ARG A 271 10.86 7.72 -14.06
CA ARG A 271 10.28 9.08 -14.18
C ARG A 271 8.75 9.13 -14.23
N ILE A 272 8.11 8.16 -13.59
CA ILE A 272 6.66 8.10 -13.42
C ILE A 272 6.33 7.45 -12.07
N ASP A 273 5.31 7.97 -11.39
CA ASP A 273 4.83 7.43 -10.12
C ASP A 273 3.59 6.53 -10.27
N ILE A 274 3.16 5.95 -9.15
CA ILE A 274 1.99 5.06 -9.06
C ILE A 274 0.71 5.74 -9.58
N ALA A 275 0.44 6.99 -9.19
CA ALA A 275 -0.80 7.68 -9.55
C ALA A 275 -0.84 7.98 -11.06
N GLN A 276 0.31 8.34 -11.64
CA GLN A 276 0.46 8.55 -13.07
C GLN A 276 0.29 7.25 -13.86
N ILE A 277 0.90 6.14 -13.42
CA ILE A 277 0.70 4.82 -14.06
C ILE A 277 -0.77 4.43 -14.01
N TRP A 278 -1.42 4.55 -12.84
CA TRP A 278 -2.85 4.27 -12.70
C TRP A 278 -3.68 5.08 -13.70
N LEU A 279 -3.43 6.38 -13.82
CA LEU A 279 -4.11 7.24 -14.77
C LEU A 279 -3.91 6.77 -16.22
N LEU A 280 -2.67 6.43 -16.61
CA LEU A 280 -2.38 5.93 -17.96
C LEU A 280 -3.04 4.57 -18.22
N LEU A 281 -3.16 3.70 -17.21
CA LEU A 281 -3.85 2.42 -17.31
C LEU A 281 -5.35 2.60 -17.53
N VAL A 282 -6.03 3.35 -16.66
CA VAL A 282 -7.49 3.52 -16.75
C VAL A 282 -7.93 4.33 -17.98
N THR A 283 -7.01 5.11 -18.56
CA THR A 283 -7.20 5.82 -19.83
C THR A 283 -6.61 5.10 -21.05
N ARG A 284 -6.08 3.87 -20.88
CA ARG A 284 -5.50 3.00 -21.92
C ARG A 284 -4.39 3.64 -22.76
N GLN A 285 -3.63 4.56 -22.15
CA GLN A 285 -2.53 5.30 -22.78
C GLN A 285 -1.24 4.46 -22.82
N HIS A 286 -1.31 3.24 -23.36
CA HIS A 286 -0.21 2.27 -23.38
C HIS A 286 1.07 2.79 -24.02
N ARG A 287 0.95 3.60 -25.09
CA ARG A 287 2.12 4.20 -25.75
C ARG A 287 2.84 5.20 -24.84
N LYS A 288 2.10 6.03 -24.09
CA LYS A 288 2.69 6.96 -23.12
C LYS A 288 3.35 6.20 -21.97
N LEU A 289 2.71 5.13 -21.50
CA LEU A 289 3.24 4.29 -20.44
C LEU A 289 4.54 3.58 -20.88
N ALA A 290 4.58 3.04 -22.10
CA ALA A 290 5.76 2.37 -22.65
C ALA A 290 6.98 3.30 -22.78
N ALA A 291 6.77 4.60 -22.95
CA ALA A 291 7.87 5.59 -22.97
C ALA A 291 8.64 5.68 -21.64
N HIS A 292 8.05 5.18 -20.54
CA HIS A 292 8.69 5.11 -19.22
C HIS A 292 9.32 3.75 -18.92
N PHE A 293 9.18 2.76 -19.81
CA PHE A 293 9.67 1.40 -19.58
C PHE A 293 11.20 1.35 -19.63
N VAL A 294 11.79 0.69 -18.64
CA VAL A 294 13.24 0.51 -18.54
C VAL A 294 13.64 -0.81 -19.19
N ARG A 295 14.48 -0.74 -20.23
CA ARG A 295 15.11 -1.91 -20.85
C ARG A 295 16.31 -2.33 -20.02
N LEU A 296 16.11 -3.33 -19.18
CA LEU A 296 17.13 -3.83 -18.26
C LEU A 296 18.17 -4.72 -18.98
N PRO A 297 19.44 -4.73 -18.53
CA PRO A 297 20.42 -5.69 -19.03
C PRO A 297 19.94 -7.13 -18.75
N GLY A 298 20.17 -8.04 -19.70
CA GLY A 298 19.73 -9.44 -19.60
C GLY A 298 18.26 -9.70 -19.96
N ALA A 299 17.46 -8.65 -20.18
CA ALA A 299 16.11 -8.79 -20.74
C ALA A 299 16.15 -8.97 -22.27
N PRO A 300 15.11 -9.56 -22.87
CA PRO A 300 14.95 -9.54 -24.32
C PRO A 300 14.97 -8.11 -24.86
N GLU A 301 15.74 -7.88 -25.92
CA GLU A 301 15.71 -6.60 -26.64
C GLU A 301 14.34 -6.41 -27.27
N ARG A 302 13.71 -5.25 -27.02
CA ARG A 302 12.36 -4.93 -27.49
C ARG A 302 12.30 -3.54 -28.07
N SER A 303 11.72 -3.41 -29.25
CA SER A 303 11.18 -2.17 -29.80
C SER A 303 10.06 -1.61 -28.91
N ASP A 304 9.66 -0.36 -29.13
CA ASP A 304 8.55 0.24 -28.38
C ASP A 304 7.23 -0.51 -28.58
N ASP A 305 6.97 -1.01 -29.79
CA ASP A 305 5.74 -1.77 -30.08
C ASP A 305 5.75 -3.14 -29.39
N GLU A 306 6.91 -3.80 -29.28
CA GLU A 306 7.07 -5.04 -28.50
C GLU A 306 6.91 -4.81 -27.00
N VAL A 307 7.38 -3.68 -26.47
CA VAL A 307 7.10 -3.28 -25.08
C VAL A 307 5.60 -3.08 -24.87
N ILE A 308 4.92 -2.37 -25.77
CA ILE A 308 3.46 -2.18 -25.69
C ILE A 308 2.73 -3.53 -25.73
N ALA A 309 3.17 -4.45 -26.59
CA ALA A 309 2.61 -5.80 -26.68
C ALA A 309 2.83 -6.60 -25.37
N LEU A 310 4.03 -6.55 -24.79
CA LEU A 310 4.34 -7.15 -23.49
C LEU A 310 3.42 -6.63 -22.39
N LEU A 311 3.32 -5.29 -22.25
CA LEU A 311 2.48 -4.67 -21.23
C LEU A 311 1.01 -5.10 -21.41
N ARG A 312 0.48 -5.04 -22.64
CA ARG A 312 -0.91 -5.45 -22.92
C ARG A 312 -1.18 -6.91 -22.60
N ARG A 313 -0.23 -7.81 -22.91
CA ARG A 313 -0.31 -9.23 -22.55
C ARG A 313 -0.41 -9.38 -21.02
N ARG A 314 0.46 -8.72 -20.27
CA ARG A 314 0.52 -8.82 -18.81
C ARG A 314 -0.63 -8.11 -18.08
N LEU A 315 -1.39 -7.27 -18.77
CA LEU A 315 -2.60 -6.62 -18.26
C LEU A 315 -3.87 -7.50 -18.38
N GLN A 316 -3.82 -8.62 -19.13
CA GLN A 316 -4.97 -9.48 -19.36
C GLN A 316 -5.38 -10.29 -18.11
N PRO A 317 -6.68 -10.47 -17.84
CA PRO A 317 -7.16 -11.26 -16.71
C PRO A 317 -6.59 -12.69 -16.72
N ILE A 318 -6.20 -13.16 -15.54
CA ILE A 318 -5.78 -14.53 -15.26
C ILE A 318 -6.86 -15.13 -14.36
N ARG A 319 -7.61 -16.09 -14.88
CA ARG A 319 -8.77 -16.68 -14.18
C ARG A 319 -8.51 -18.09 -13.65
N ASP A 320 -7.81 -18.90 -14.43
CA ASP A 320 -7.66 -20.34 -14.19
C ASP A 320 -6.21 -20.72 -13.92
N TRP A 321 -5.55 -20.00 -13.01
CA TRP A 321 -4.20 -20.36 -12.59
C TRP A 321 -4.24 -21.32 -11.40
N THR A 322 -3.53 -22.43 -11.55
CA THR A 322 -3.21 -23.36 -10.48
C THR A 322 -1.69 -23.42 -10.32
N PRO A 323 -1.17 -23.49 -9.09
CA PRO A 323 0.25 -23.74 -8.88
C PRO A 323 0.65 -25.01 -9.65
N VAL A 324 1.79 -24.96 -10.34
CA VAL A 324 2.44 -26.21 -10.77
C VAL A 324 2.73 -26.96 -9.47
N ALA A 325 2.17 -28.17 -9.32
CA ALA A 325 2.39 -28.97 -8.13
C ALA A 325 3.90 -29.01 -7.86
N SER A 326 4.32 -28.55 -6.68
CA SER A 326 5.69 -28.79 -6.24
C SER A 326 5.83 -30.31 -6.23
N LEU A 327 6.68 -30.83 -7.12
CA LEU A 327 7.22 -32.16 -6.91
C LEU A 327 8.06 -32.01 -5.64
N ASP A 328 7.46 -32.35 -4.51
CA ASP A 328 8.14 -32.38 -3.23
C ASP A 328 9.36 -33.29 -3.39
N HIS A 329 10.55 -32.69 -3.31
CA HIS A 329 11.84 -33.37 -3.24
C HIS A 329 12.45 -33.18 -1.86
#